data_AF-A0A4Q7ELD6-F1
#
_entry.id   AF-A0A4Q7ELD6-F1
#
_cell.length_a   1.000
_cell.length_b   1.000
_cell.length_c   1.000
_cell.angle_alpha   90.00
_cell.angle_beta   90.00
_cell.angle_gamma   90.00
#
_symmetry.space_group_name_H-M   'P 1'
#
loop_
_entity.id
_entity.type
_entity.pdbx_description
1 polymer ?
#
loop_
_entity_poly.entity_id
_entity_poly.type
_entity_poly.pdbx_seq_one_letter_code
_entity_poly.pdbx_strand_id
1 'polypeptide(L)'
;MDKTSELEKVKSKIGIDELSGTTAKDFERIQELAANGEITKEQMKLLVEAIPHFVQLQQAYVDGLKSVINSAKETQKDALRGISVTLENITDLLKTIVHKSETEELRSKIADIALKLADYGLEIAKIMQETNKENNNTWKYIASGVSAVVVLVGGLLLRRK
;
A
#
# COMPACT_ATOMS: atom_id res chain seq x y z
N MET A 1 18.22 19.30 6.19
CA MET A 1 16.84 19.05 6.62
C MET A 1 16.91 18.13 7.83
N ASP A 2 16.27 18.47 8.94
CA ASP A 2 16.27 17.65 10.15
C ASP A 2 15.35 16.44 9.96
N LYS A 3 15.90 15.22 10.08
CA LYS A 3 15.15 13.96 9.94
C LYS A 3 13.99 13.90 10.91
N THR A 4 14.18 14.40 12.13
CA THR A 4 13.18 14.36 13.20
C THR A 4 11.96 15.18 12.83
N SER A 5 12.17 16.43 12.40
CA SER A 5 11.10 17.32 11.93
C SER A 5 10.29 16.73 10.76
N GLU A 6 10.94 16.06 9.80
CA GLU A 6 10.24 15.41 8.69
C GLU A 6 9.42 14.20 9.13
N LEU A 7 9.95 13.39 10.05
CA LEU A 7 9.22 12.25 10.61
C LEU A 7 7.95 12.69 11.35
N GLU A 8 8.02 13.77 12.13
CA GLU A 8 6.86 14.34 12.83
C GLU A 8 5.77 14.81 11.85
N LYS A 9 6.15 15.46 10.75
CA LYS A 9 5.19 15.85 9.70
C LYS A 9 4.49 14.65 9.11
N VAL A 10 5.23 13.58 8.82
CA VAL A 10 4.66 12.36 8.24
C VAL A 10 3.74 11.65 9.24
N LYS A 11 4.16 11.50 10.50
CA LYS A 11 3.31 10.97 11.59
C LYS A 11 2.00 11.74 11.73
N SER A 12 2.07 13.08 11.69
CA SER A 12 0.88 13.93 11.75
C SER A 12 -0.07 13.71 10.55
N LYS A 13 0.45 13.50 9.33
CA LYS A 13 -0.37 13.18 8.15
C LYS A 13 -1.06 11.81 8.26
N ILE A 14 -0.35 10.81 8.82
CA ILE A 14 -0.87 9.46 9.02
C ILE A 14 -1.91 9.46 10.16
N GLY A 15 -1.73 10.32 11.17
CA GLY A 15 -2.59 10.42 12.34
C GLY A 15 -2.16 9.49 13.48
N ILE A 16 -0.86 9.24 13.63
CA ILE A 16 -0.29 8.37 14.66
C ILE A 16 0.78 9.09 15.48
N ASP A 17 0.89 8.75 16.76
CA ASP A 17 1.86 9.35 17.68
C ASP A 17 3.24 8.65 17.60
N GLU A 18 3.22 7.31 17.43
CA GLU A 18 4.41 6.46 17.40
C GLU A 18 4.42 5.51 16.21
N LEU A 19 5.58 5.34 15.57
CA LEU A 19 5.78 4.42 14.43
C LEU A 19 6.05 2.97 14.88
N SER A 20 6.48 2.76 16.11
CA SER A 20 6.76 1.45 16.72
C SER A 20 5.51 0.55 16.74
N GLY A 21 4.33 1.14 16.92
CA GLY A 21 3.04 0.46 16.97
C GLY A 21 2.26 0.46 15.66
N THR A 22 2.90 0.77 14.53
CA THR A 22 2.22 0.87 13.21
C THR A 22 1.43 -0.40 12.91
N THR A 23 0.12 -0.28 12.80
CA THR A 23 -0.78 -1.38 12.45
C THR A 23 -0.92 -1.54 10.93
N ALA A 24 -1.55 -2.62 10.48
CA ALA A 24 -1.87 -2.79 9.06
C ALA A 24 -2.75 -1.63 8.51
N LYS A 25 -3.67 -1.11 9.32
CA LYS A 25 -4.53 0.01 8.93
C LYS A 25 -3.75 1.33 8.80
N ASP A 26 -2.81 1.57 9.70
CA ASP A 26 -1.92 2.73 9.61
C ASP A 26 -1.01 2.63 8.38
N PHE A 27 -0.56 1.41 8.08
CA PHE A 27 0.22 1.13 6.88
C PHE A 27 -0.58 1.32 5.59
N GLU A 28 -1.85 0.92 5.54
CA GLU A 28 -2.75 1.24 4.42
C GLU A 28 -2.88 2.75 4.22
N ARG A 29 -2.96 3.53 5.32
CA ARG A 29 -3.00 4.99 5.25
C ARG A 29 -1.70 5.59 4.71
N ILE A 30 -0.55 5.03 5.10
CA ILE A 30 0.75 5.38 4.51
C ILE A 30 0.73 5.15 2.99
N GLN A 31 0.25 4.00 2.54
CA GLN A 31 0.17 3.68 1.10
C GLN A 31 -0.79 4.63 0.36
N GLU A 32 -1.90 5.01 0.98
CA GLU A 32 -2.83 6.00 0.40
C GLU A 32 -2.17 7.37 0.23
N LEU A 33 -1.51 7.87 1.27
CA LEU A 33 -0.79 9.15 1.22
C LEU A 33 0.33 9.11 0.18
N ALA A 34 1.04 7.98 0.05
CA ALA A 34 2.04 7.77 -0.99
C ALA A 34 1.43 7.83 -2.41
N ALA A 35 0.31 7.14 -2.65
CA ALA A 35 -0.36 7.13 -3.95
C ALA A 35 -0.89 8.51 -4.36
N ASN A 36 -1.25 9.33 -3.38
CA ASN A 36 -1.69 10.73 -3.59
C ASN A 36 -0.51 11.71 -3.74
N GLY A 37 0.74 11.24 -3.69
CA GLY A 37 1.93 12.09 -3.75
C GLY A 37 2.18 12.90 -2.48
N GLU A 38 1.51 12.58 -1.37
CA GLU A 38 1.66 13.27 -0.09
C GLU A 38 2.84 12.75 0.74
N ILE A 39 3.40 11.59 0.37
CA ILE A 39 4.64 11.04 0.92
C ILE A 39 5.68 10.99 -0.20
N THR A 40 6.79 11.71 -0.01
CA THR A 40 7.92 11.66 -0.95
C THR A 40 8.75 10.40 -0.77
N LYS A 41 9.66 10.12 -1.71
CA LYS A 41 10.63 9.02 -1.58
C LYS A 41 11.50 9.16 -0.33
N GLU A 42 11.97 10.36 -0.03
CA GLU A 42 12.79 10.63 1.16
C GLU A 42 12.00 10.35 2.44
N GLN A 43 10.73 10.77 2.49
CA GLN A 43 9.85 10.47 3.62
C GLN A 43 9.55 8.97 3.74
N MET A 44 9.33 8.28 2.62
CA MET A 44 9.17 6.83 2.61
C MET A 44 10.43 6.11 3.12
N LYS A 45 11.63 6.56 2.75
CA LYS A 45 12.88 6.00 3.28
C LYS A 45 12.99 6.15 4.80
N LEU A 46 12.55 7.28 5.34
CA LEU A 46 12.51 7.49 6.79
C LEU A 46 11.50 6.54 7.46
N LEU A 47 10.36 6.28 6.82
CA LEU A 47 9.38 5.29 7.32
C LEU A 47 9.95 3.86 7.30
N VAL A 48 10.69 3.48 6.25
CA VAL A 48 11.40 2.20 6.17
C VAL A 48 12.40 2.06 7.33
N GLU A 49 13.11 3.14 7.68
CA GLU A 49 14.07 3.18 8.78
C GLU A 49 13.39 3.12 10.17
N ALA A 50 12.23 3.76 10.32
CA ALA A 50 11.63 4.00 11.63
C ALA A 50 10.49 3.05 12.02
N ILE A 51 9.83 2.40 11.06
CA ILE A 51 8.75 1.43 11.32
C ILE A 51 9.37 0.03 11.51
N PRO A 52 9.22 -0.57 12.69
CA PRO A 52 9.60 -1.97 12.88
C PRO A 52 8.81 -2.87 11.94
N HIS A 53 9.47 -3.87 11.38
CA HIS A 53 8.83 -4.83 10.50
C HIS A 53 8.16 -4.23 9.25
N PHE A 54 8.65 -3.08 8.75
CA PHE A 54 8.14 -2.42 7.55
C PHE A 54 7.99 -3.39 6.36
N VAL A 55 8.98 -4.26 6.14
CA VAL A 55 8.96 -5.22 5.04
C VAL A 55 7.83 -6.23 5.19
N GLN A 56 7.53 -6.70 6.42
CA GLN A 56 6.40 -7.59 6.68
C GLN A 56 5.06 -6.88 6.45
N LEU A 57 4.93 -5.62 6.87
CA LEU A 57 3.74 -4.81 6.57
C LEU A 57 3.55 -4.61 5.06
N GLN A 58 4.64 -4.39 4.33
CA GLN A 58 4.63 -4.28 2.87
C GLN A 58 4.21 -5.59 2.20
N GLN A 59 4.67 -6.74 2.69
CA GLN A 59 4.24 -8.06 2.21
C GLN A 59 2.75 -8.29 2.44
N ALA A 60 2.25 -7.99 3.64
CA ALA A 60 0.82 -8.11 3.95
C ALA A 60 -0.04 -7.20 3.05
N TYR A 61 0.44 -5.99 2.76
CA TYR A 61 -0.21 -5.09 1.81
C TYR A 61 -0.27 -5.68 0.39
N VAL A 62 0.83 -6.24 -0.11
CA VAL A 62 0.87 -6.94 -1.43
C VAL A 62 -0.11 -8.11 -1.47
N ASP A 63 -0.15 -8.93 -0.43
CA ASP A 63 -1.08 -10.06 -0.32
C ASP A 63 -2.55 -9.59 -0.32
N GLY A 64 -2.82 -8.46 0.35
CA GLY A 64 -4.10 -7.77 0.28
C GLY A 64 -4.49 -7.40 -1.16
N LEU A 65 -3.59 -6.74 -1.90
CA LEU A 65 -3.82 -6.38 -3.31
C LEU A 65 -4.08 -7.62 -4.18
N LYS A 66 -3.31 -8.69 -4.00
CA LYS A 66 -3.50 -9.96 -4.72
C LYS A 66 -4.85 -10.59 -4.42
N SER A 67 -5.29 -10.57 -3.16
CA SER A 67 -6.60 -11.08 -2.76
C SER A 67 -7.75 -10.35 -3.45
N VAL A 68 -7.62 -9.03 -3.58
CA VAL A 68 -8.58 -8.17 -4.29
C VAL A 68 -8.66 -8.53 -5.77
N ILE A 69 -7.51 -8.66 -6.43
CA ILE A 69 -7.47 -9.04 -7.85
C ILE A 69 -8.08 -10.44 -8.07
N ASN A 70 -7.76 -11.40 -7.20
CA ASN A 70 -8.32 -12.75 -7.28
C ASN A 70 -9.84 -12.79 -7.10
N SER A 71 -10.39 -11.83 -6.35
CA SER A 71 -11.82 -11.68 -6.12
C SER A 71 -12.54 -10.87 -7.22
N ALA A 72 -11.80 -10.31 -8.17
CA ALA A 72 -12.36 -9.54 -9.28
C ALA A 72 -13.08 -10.45 -10.30
N LYS A 73 -13.98 -9.88 -11.09
CA LYS A 73 -14.63 -10.59 -12.21
C LYS A 73 -13.61 -10.90 -13.31
N GLU A 74 -13.87 -11.89 -14.15
CA GLU A 74 -12.93 -12.29 -15.23
C GLU A 74 -12.52 -11.12 -16.15
N THR A 75 -13.47 -10.26 -16.54
CA THR A 75 -13.19 -9.06 -17.34
C THR A 75 -12.27 -8.06 -16.64
N GLN A 76 -12.27 -8.02 -15.30
CA GLN A 76 -11.38 -7.19 -14.50
C GLN A 76 -10.01 -7.86 -14.32
N LYS A 77 -9.99 -9.18 -14.16
CA LYS A 77 -8.73 -9.95 -14.05
C LYS A 77 -7.86 -9.79 -15.30
N ASP A 78 -8.45 -9.72 -16.48
CA ASP A 78 -7.71 -9.46 -17.71
C ASP A 78 -7.02 -8.09 -17.68
N ALA A 79 -7.72 -7.04 -17.25
CA ALA A 79 -7.15 -5.71 -17.07
C ALA A 79 -6.07 -5.67 -15.96
N LEU A 80 -6.19 -6.52 -14.94
CA LEU A 80 -5.30 -6.60 -13.79
C LEU A 80 -4.12 -7.59 -13.98
N ARG A 81 -4.03 -8.28 -15.12
CA ARG A 81 -3.04 -9.34 -15.35
C ARG A 81 -1.60 -8.82 -15.26
N GLY A 82 -1.32 -7.65 -15.85
CA GLY A 82 0.01 -7.03 -15.79
C GLY A 82 0.42 -6.63 -14.37
N ILE A 83 -0.53 -6.12 -13.59
CA ILE A 83 -0.32 -5.77 -12.17
C ILE A 83 -0.06 -7.04 -11.36
N SER A 84 -0.85 -8.11 -11.57
CA SER A 84 -0.69 -9.39 -10.86
C SER A 84 0.71 -9.99 -11.01
N VAL A 85 1.23 -10.05 -12.25
CA VAL A 85 2.60 -10.53 -12.50
C VAL A 85 3.64 -9.68 -11.78
N THR A 86 3.43 -8.37 -11.75
CA THR A 86 4.34 -7.46 -11.05
C THR A 86 4.30 -7.65 -9.53
N LEU A 87 3.11 -7.88 -8.94
CA LEU A 87 2.98 -8.15 -7.51
C LEU A 87 3.68 -9.46 -7.10
N GLU A 88 3.68 -10.49 -7.96
CA GLU A 88 4.46 -11.71 -7.70
C GLU A 88 5.96 -11.42 -7.67
N ASN A 89 6.49 -10.71 -8.67
CA ASN A 89 7.90 -10.33 -8.71
C ASN A 89 8.31 -9.50 -7.48
N ILE A 90 7.45 -8.58 -7.03
CA ILE A 90 7.68 -7.77 -5.83
C ILE A 90 7.67 -8.64 -4.57
N THR A 91 6.78 -9.62 -4.49
CA THR A 91 6.73 -10.57 -3.36
C THR A 91 8.06 -11.29 -3.19
N ASP A 92 8.64 -11.79 -4.28
CA ASP A 92 9.92 -12.51 -4.26
C ASP A 92 11.11 -11.59 -3.91
N LEU A 93 11.08 -10.34 -4.40
CA LEU A 93 12.05 -9.33 -4.02
C LEU A 93 11.97 -9.04 -2.51
N LEU A 94 10.77 -8.81 -1.96
CA LEU A 94 10.60 -8.51 -0.53
C LEU A 94 11.07 -9.68 0.35
N LYS A 95 10.78 -10.94 -0.03
CA LYS A 95 11.29 -12.14 0.68
C LYS A 95 12.81 -12.17 0.74
N THR A 96 13.48 -11.77 -0.35
CA THR A 96 14.95 -11.73 -0.42
C THR A 96 15.53 -10.62 0.46
N ILE A 97 14.78 -9.53 0.67
CA ILE A 97 15.20 -8.38 1.47
C ILE A 97 15.16 -8.67 2.97
N VAL A 98 14.17 -9.44 3.46
CA VAL A 98 14.03 -9.81 4.89
C VAL A 98 15.30 -10.44 5.48
N HIS A 99 16.14 -11.05 4.63
CA HIS A 99 17.36 -11.76 5.05
C HIS A 99 18.66 -10.96 4.86
N LYS A 100 18.60 -9.68 4.47
CA LYS A 100 19.77 -8.83 4.23
C LYS A 100 19.95 -7.78 5.32
N SER A 101 21.20 -7.45 5.63
CA SER A 101 21.52 -6.32 6.53
C SER A 101 21.02 -5.00 5.93
N GLU A 102 20.38 -4.15 6.73
CA GLU A 102 19.81 -2.89 6.28
C GLU A 102 20.90 -1.87 5.89
N THR A 103 21.07 -1.67 4.59
CA THR A 103 21.90 -0.59 4.03
C THR A 103 21.04 0.57 3.55
N GLU A 104 21.64 1.74 3.39
CA GLU A 104 20.96 2.91 2.81
C GLU A 104 20.43 2.63 1.39
N GLU A 105 21.20 1.87 0.60
CA GLU A 105 20.78 1.43 -0.73
C GLU A 105 19.55 0.51 -0.65
N LEU A 106 19.54 -0.42 0.31
CA LEU A 106 18.41 -1.33 0.52
C LEU A 106 17.16 -0.55 0.96
N ARG A 107 17.30 0.40 1.89
CA ARG A 107 16.19 1.29 2.29
C ARG A 107 15.62 2.07 1.12
N SER A 108 16.49 2.60 0.25
CA SER A 108 16.04 3.29 -0.96
C SER A 108 15.25 2.37 -1.88
N LYS A 109 15.71 1.13 -2.08
CA LYS A 109 15.00 0.15 -2.92
C LYS A 109 13.64 -0.24 -2.33
N ILE A 110 13.56 -0.44 -1.01
CA ILE A 110 12.29 -0.73 -0.32
C ILE A 110 11.34 0.45 -0.48
N ALA A 111 11.82 1.69 -0.33
CA ALA A 111 11.01 2.88 -0.52
C ALA A 111 10.48 3.00 -1.96
N ASP A 112 11.30 2.72 -2.96
CA ASP A 112 10.87 2.68 -4.37
C ASP A 112 9.78 1.63 -4.61
N ILE A 113 9.93 0.44 -4.02
CA ILE A 113 8.92 -0.62 -4.08
C ILE A 113 7.62 -0.17 -3.41
N ALA A 114 7.70 0.44 -2.22
CA ALA A 114 6.54 0.90 -1.47
C ALA A 114 5.75 1.95 -2.26
N LEU A 115 6.41 2.95 -2.83
CA LEU A 115 5.76 3.96 -3.68
C LEU A 115 5.09 3.34 -4.90
N LYS A 116 5.78 2.40 -5.58
CA LYS A 116 5.21 1.71 -6.73
C LYS A 116 3.98 0.86 -6.37
N LEU A 117 3.99 0.25 -5.19
CA LEU A 117 2.86 -0.53 -4.67
C LEU A 117 1.68 0.38 -4.29
N ALA A 118 1.95 1.59 -3.78
CA ALA A 118 0.93 2.59 -3.54
C ALA A 118 0.19 2.95 -4.84
N ASP A 119 0.95 3.23 -5.91
CA ASP A 119 0.39 3.53 -7.24
C ASP A 119 -0.47 2.37 -7.77
N TYR A 120 0.01 1.12 -7.65
CA TYR A 120 -0.76 -0.06 -8.05
C TYR A 120 -2.02 -0.25 -7.22
N GLY A 121 -1.98 0.05 -5.92
CA GLY A 121 -3.19 0.02 -5.07
C GLY A 121 -4.26 0.97 -5.59
N LEU A 122 -3.88 2.17 -6.02
CA LEU A 122 -4.78 3.14 -6.63
C LEU A 122 -5.29 2.70 -8.00
N GLU A 123 -4.44 2.12 -8.84
CA GLU A 123 -4.82 1.61 -10.16
C GLU A 123 -5.81 0.43 -10.06
N ILE A 124 -5.53 -0.53 -9.18
CA ILE A 124 -6.45 -1.63 -8.87
C ILE A 124 -7.79 -1.08 -8.41
N ALA A 125 -7.80 -0.11 -7.50
CA ALA A 125 -9.03 0.51 -7.04
C ALA A 125 -9.82 1.12 -8.20
N LYS A 126 -9.18 1.88 -9.10
CA LYS A 126 -9.82 2.47 -10.31
C LYS A 126 -10.42 1.41 -11.22
N ILE A 127 -9.70 0.34 -11.52
CA ILE A 127 -10.20 -0.77 -12.36
C ILE A 127 -11.40 -1.47 -11.68
N MET A 128 -11.32 -1.69 -10.37
CA MET A 128 -12.42 -2.27 -9.59
C MET A 128 -13.66 -1.36 -9.58
N GLN A 129 -13.48 -0.05 -9.68
CA GLN A 129 -14.56 0.93 -9.76
C GLN A 129 -15.26 0.94 -11.11
N GLU A 130 -14.49 1.03 -12.19
CA GLU A 130 -15.01 1.36 -13.52
C GLU A 130 -15.97 0.29 -14.02
N THR A 131 -15.75 -0.97 -13.64
CA THR A 131 -16.65 -2.09 -13.97
C THR A 131 -17.83 -2.25 -13.00
N ASN A 132 -17.84 -1.51 -11.88
CA ASN A 132 -18.89 -1.56 -10.85
C ASN A 132 -19.71 -0.25 -10.76
N LYS A 133 -19.45 0.75 -11.62
CA LYS A 133 -20.21 2.01 -11.70
C LYS A 133 -21.72 1.80 -11.88
N GLU A 134 -22.14 0.65 -12.38
CA GLU A 134 -23.55 0.30 -12.55
C GLU A 134 -24.23 -0.30 -11.30
N ASN A 135 -23.52 -0.63 -10.19
CA ASN A 135 -24.10 -1.54 -9.19
C ASN A 135 -23.93 -1.26 -7.67
N ASN A 136 -23.35 -0.16 -7.16
CA ASN A 136 -23.55 0.24 -5.73
C ASN A 136 -23.01 1.65 -5.37
N ASN A 137 -23.65 2.33 -4.41
CA ASN A 137 -23.20 3.57 -3.76
C ASN A 137 -21.82 3.45 -3.05
N THR A 138 -21.39 2.24 -2.69
CA THR A 138 -20.05 1.95 -2.12
C THR A 138 -18.91 2.45 -3.02
N TRP A 139 -19.10 2.42 -4.34
CA TRP A 139 -18.07 2.81 -5.30
C TRP A 139 -18.09 4.31 -5.63
N LYS A 140 -19.14 5.06 -5.27
CA LYS A 140 -19.16 6.53 -5.49
C LYS A 140 -18.16 7.27 -4.61
N TYR A 141 -17.87 6.78 -3.40
CA TYR A 141 -16.96 7.42 -2.44
C TYR A 141 -15.48 7.41 -2.86
N ILE A 142 -15.10 6.40 -3.62
CA ILE A 142 -13.73 6.27 -4.14
C ILE A 142 -13.48 7.26 -5.29
N ALA A 143 -14.51 7.63 -6.06
CA ALA A 143 -14.40 8.61 -7.13
C ALA A 143 -14.21 10.05 -6.61
N SER A 144 -14.50 10.32 -5.34
CA SER A 144 -14.33 11.63 -4.69
C SER A 144 -12.96 11.85 -4.02
N GLY A 145 -11.99 10.96 -4.23
CA GLY A 145 -10.62 11.14 -3.73
C GLY A 145 -10.42 10.73 -2.26
N VAL A 146 -11.33 9.94 -1.68
CA VAL A 146 -11.22 9.44 -0.30
C VAL A 146 -11.24 7.91 -0.31
N SER A 147 -10.10 7.30 0.04
CA SER A 147 -9.96 5.96 0.65
C SER A 147 -10.64 4.78 -0.07
N ALA A 148 -10.08 4.34 -1.19
CA ALA A 148 -10.45 3.06 -1.82
C ALA A 148 -9.69 1.86 -1.27
N VAL A 149 -8.43 2.08 -0.90
CA VAL A 149 -7.48 1.01 -0.57
C VAL A 149 -7.89 0.30 0.73
N VAL A 150 -8.40 1.08 1.70
CA VAL A 150 -8.87 0.59 3.02
C VAL A 150 -10.04 -0.39 2.92
N VAL A 151 -10.95 -0.20 1.95
CA VAL A 151 -12.16 -1.04 1.82
C VAL A 151 -11.81 -2.40 1.18
N LEU A 152 -10.84 -2.42 0.28
CA LEU A 152 -10.50 -3.60 -0.52
C LEU A 152 -9.71 -4.65 0.29
N VAL A 153 -8.80 -4.22 1.16
CA VAL A 153 -8.02 -5.13 2.01
C VAL A 153 -8.74 -5.44 3.33
N GLY A 154 -9.37 -4.44 3.96
CA GLY A 154 -10.12 -4.61 5.21
C GLY A 154 -11.44 -5.41 5.08
N GLY A 155 -12.12 -5.32 3.91
CA GLY A 155 -13.41 -5.99 3.70
C GLY A 155 -13.34 -7.51 3.57
N LEU A 156 -12.19 -8.06 3.14
CA LEU A 156 -11.99 -9.50 2.97
C LEU A 156 -11.60 -10.21 4.28
N LEU A 157 -10.95 -9.51 5.21
CA LEU A 157 -10.58 -10.06 6.53
C LEU A 157 -11.75 -10.06 7.53
N LEU A 158 -12.78 -9.23 7.34
CA LEU A 158 -13.95 -9.17 8.24
C LEU A 158 -15.06 -10.19 7.90
N ARG A 159 -14.92 -10.98 6.84
CA ARG A 159 -15.94 -11.97 6.42
C ARG A 159 -15.59 -13.43 6.73
N ARG A 160 -14.89 -13.67 7.84
CA ARG A 160 -14.82 -14.99 8.50
C ARG A 160 -15.33 -14.87 9.94
N LYS A 161 -16.64 -15.02 10.09
CA LYS A 161 -17.30 -15.51 11.30
C LYS A 161 -18.50 -16.34 10.88
#